data_AF-A0A834RC34-F1
#
_entry.id   AF-A0A834RC34-F1
#
_cell.length_a   1.000
_cell.length_b   1.000
_cell.length_c   1.000
_cell.angle_alpha   90.00
_cell.angle_beta   90.00
_cell.angle_gamma   90.00
#
_symmetry.space_group_name_H-M   'P 1'
#
loop_
_entity.id
_entity.type
_entity.pdbx_description
1 polymer ?
#
loop_
_entity_poly.entity_id
_entity_poly.type
_entity_poly.pdbx_seq_one_letter_code
_entity_poly.pdbx_strand_id
1 'polypeptide(L)'
;MCGIFAVLNYEGDIKIFRQKALNHSKRIRHRGPDWSGCVVSSNNIFCHERLAIVGVDSGAQPIVSADKSLILTVNGEIIITNN
;
A
#
# COMPACT_ATOMS: atom_id res chain seq x y z
N MET A 1 5.50 12.66 2.74
CA MET A 1 5.79 11.44 1.96
C MET A 1 4.98 10.30 2.52
N CYS A 2 4.42 9.41 1.71
CA CYS A 2 3.58 8.26 2.13
C CYS A 2 4.27 7.27 3.11
N GLY A 3 3.51 6.26 3.56
CA GLY A 3 3.98 5.10 4.32
C GLY A 3 3.67 3.78 3.61
N ILE A 4 4.58 2.81 3.70
CA ILE A 4 4.41 1.44 3.17
C ILE A 4 4.63 0.45 4.30
N PHE A 5 3.76 -0.53 4.41
CA PHE A 5 3.94 -1.70 5.26
C PHE A 5 3.52 -2.95 4.50
N ALA A 6 4.33 -4.01 4.54
CA ALA A 6 4.02 -5.26 3.87
C ALA A 6 4.35 -6.48 4.74
N VAL A 7 3.59 -7.54 4.55
CA VAL A 7 3.82 -8.88 5.11
C VAL A 7 3.91 -9.83 3.94
N LEU A 8 4.99 -10.60 3.85
CA LEU A 8 5.25 -11.51 2.75
C LEU A 8 5.35 -12.95 3.25
N ASN A 9 4.82 -13.90 2.49
CA ASN A 9 4.88 -15.34 2.76
C ASN A 9 4.53 -15.70 4.21
N TYR A 10 3.44 -15.13 4.72
CA TYR A 10 3.00 -15.43 6.07
C TYR A 10 2.54 -16.88 6.19
N GLU A 11 3.13 -17.63 7.11
CA GLU A 11 2.85 -19.07 7.29
C GLU A 11 1.56 -19.35 8.09
N GLY A 12 0.99 -18.34 8.75
CA GLY A 12 -0.24 -18.47 9.53
C GLY A 12 -1.50 -18.09 8.74
N ASP A 13 -2.64 -18.00 9.45
CA ASP A 13 -3.88 -17.50 8.85
C ASP A 13 -3.77 -15.99 8.56
N ILE A 14 -3.55 -15.67 7.29
CA ILE A 14 -3.41 -14.29 6.80
C ILE A 14 -4.65 -13.44 7.06
N LYS A 15 -5.85 -14.04 7.06
CA LYS A 15 -7.11 -13.33 7.30
C LYS A 15 -7.20 -12.86 8.73
N ILE A 16 -6.76 -13.70 9.68
CA ILE A 16 -6.65 -13.34 11.10
C ILE A 16 -5.55 -12.27 11.29
N PHE A 17 -4.39 -12.45 10.66
CA PHE A 17 -3.27 -11.51 10.81
C PHE A 17 -3.54 -10.13 10.21
N ARG A 18 -4.47 -10.01 9.25
CA ARG A 18 -4.82 -8.75 8.58
C ARG A 18 -5.06 -7.60 9.56
N GLN A 19 -5.80 -7.82 10.64
CA GLN A 19 -6.09 -6.74 11.59
C GLN A 19 -4.83 -6.25 12.31
N LYS A 20 -3.91 -7.16 12.63
CA LYS A 20 -2.61 -6.84 13.22
C LYS A 20 -1.72 -6.08 12.21
N ALA A 21 -1.71 -6.50 10.95
CA ALA A 21 -1.03 -5.78 9.87
C ALA A 21 -1.55 -4.33 9.71
N LEU A 22 -2.87 -4.11 9.75
CA LEU A 22 -3.46 -2.77 9.73
C LEU A 22 -3.01 -1.92 10.93
N ASN A 23 -2.92 -2.51 12.12
CA ASN A 23 -2.43 -1.81 13.30
C ASN A 23 -0.95 -1.44 13.19
N HIS A 24 -0.13 -2.27 12.54
CA HIS A 24 1.26 -1.93 12.23
C HIS A 24 1.36 -0.79 11.20
N SER A 25 0.57 -0.82 10.13
CA SER A 25 0.47 0.27 9.15
C SER A 25 0.07 1.61 9.78
N LYS A 26 -0.91 1.59 10.70
CA LYS A 26 -1.35 2.81 11.42
C LYS A 26 -0.22 3.56 12.12
N ARG A 27 0.84 2.88 12.58
CA ARG A 27 1.98 3.52 13.27
C ARG A 27 2.75 4.48 12.37
N ILE A 28 2.70 4.27 11.05
CA ILE A 28 3.33 5.14 10.05
C ILE A 28 2.35 6.12 9.39
N ARG A 29 1.11 6.23 9.88
CA ARG A 29 0.08 7.11 9.28
C ARG A 29 0.43 8.59 9.26
N HIS A 30 1.25 9.06 10.19
CA HIS A 30 1.74 10.45 10.20
C HIS A 30 2.46 10.84 8.89
N ARG A 31 2.93 9.86 8.11
CA ARG A 31 3.53 10.05 6.78
C ARG A 31 2.48 10.28 5.69
N GLY A 32 1.34 9.59 5.75
CA GLY A 32 0.27 9.64 4.77
C GLY A 32 -1.11 9.78 5.41
N PRO A 33 -1.51 11.00 5.78
CA PRO A 33 -2.73 11.24 6.56
C PRO A 33 -4.01 11.23 5.73
N ASP A 34 -3.93 11.34 4.40
CA ASP A 34 -5.10 11.61 3.56
C ASP A 34 -5.94 10.36 3.32
N TRP A 35 -5.31 9.18 3.22
CA TRP A 35 -6.00 7.94 2.92
C TRP A 35 -5.20 6.69 3.31
N SER A 36 -5.89 5.59 3.63
CA SER A 36 -5.26 4.29 3.93
C SER A 36 -5.80 3.20 3.00
N GLY A 37 -4.90 2.37 2.45
CA GLY A 37 -5.24 1.23 1.60
C GLY A 37 -4.66 -0.09 2.09
N CYS A 38 -5.33 -1.20 1.80
CA CYS A 38 -4.85 -2.53 2.12
C CYS A 38 -5.36 -3.56 1.10
N VAL A 39 -4.42 -4.33 0.53
CA VAL A 39 -4.71 -5.49 -0.33
C VAL A 39 -4.10 -6.73 0.32
N VAL A 40 -4.87 -7.82 0.34
CA VAL A 40 -4.40 -9.15 0.74
C VAL A 40 -4.41 -10.03 -0.50
N SER A 41 -3.29 -10.71 -0.78
CA SER A 41 -3.16 -11.63 -1.92
C SER A 41 -2.36 -12.86 -1.51
N SER A 42 -2.98 -14.03 -1.62
CA SER A 42 -2.45 -15.29 -1.07
C SER A 42 -2.01 -15.10 0.39
N ASN A 43 -0.74 -15.33 0.70
CA ASN A 43 -0.17 -15.17 2.05
C ASN A 43 0.57 -13.83 2.23
N ASN A 44 0.22 -12.82 1.43
CA ASN A 44 0.84 -11.50 1.44
C ASN A 44 -0.17 -10.40 1.77
N ILE A 45 0.28 -9.36 2.46
CA ILE A 45 -0.50 -8.15 2.76
C ILE A 45 0.32 -6.94 2.33
N PHE A 46 -0.32 -6.01 1.63
CA PHE A 46 0.24 -4.71 1.24
C PHE A 46 -0.64 -3.63 1.84
N CYS A 47 -0.04 -2.75 2.64
CA CYS A 47 -0.70 -1.58 3.23
C CYS A 47 0.00 -0.30 2.77
N HIS A 48 -0.79 0.74 2.54
CA HIS A 48 -0.30 2.06 2.16
C HIS A 48 -1.01 3.14 2.96
N GLU A 49 -0.25 4.10 3.48
CA GLU A 49 -0.76 5.34 4.07
C GLU A 49 -0.36 6.47 3.11
N ARG A 50 -1.34 7.16 2.53
CA ARG A 50 -1.14 8.06 1.39
C ARG A 50 -1.07 9.53 1.83
N LEU A 51 -0.05 10.23 1.36
CA LEU A 51 -0.05 11.69 1.23
C LEU A 51 -0.32 12.00 -0.25
N ALA A 52 -1.48 12.57 -0.55
CA ALA A 52 -1.95 12.83 -1.90
C ALA A 52 -1.35 14.12 -2.45
N ILE A 53 -0.35 13.98 -3.33
CA ILE A 53 0.28 15.11 -4.03
C ILE A 53 -0.11 15.11 -5.52
N VAL A 54 0.12 14.00 -6.22
CA VAL A 54 -0.26 13.81 -7.64
C VAL A 54 -1.41 12.80 -7.74
N GLY A 55 -2.39 13.11 -8.60
CA GLY A 55 -3.57 12.28 -8.83
C GLY A 55 -4.44 12.18 -7.57
N VAL A 56 -4.79 13.31 -6.95
CA VAL A 56 -5.46 13.38 -5.63
C VAL A 56 -6.66 12.43 -5.55
N ASP A 57 -7.53 12.43 -6.56
CA ASP A 57 -8.76 11.63 -6.56
C ASP A 57 -8.63 10.23 -7.19
N SER A 58 -7.56 9.98 -7.95
CA SER A 58 -7.40 8.74 -8.75
C SER A 58 -6.23 7.86 -8.33
N GLY A 59 -5.31 8.34 -7.50
CA GLY A 59 -4.04 7.69 -7.16
C GLY A 59 -4.07 6.79 -5.93
N ALA A 60 -5.18 6.11 -5.64
CA ALA A 60 -5.27 5.18 -4.50
C ALA A 60 -4.27 4.01 -4.63
N GLN A 61 -3.71 3.55 -3.50
CA GLN A 61 -2.73 2.45 -3.48
C GLN A 61 -2.98 1.48 -2.31
N PRO A 62 -2.72 0.17 -2.41
CA PRO A 62 -1.98 -0.50 -3.47
C PRO A 62 -2.68 -0.49 -4.83
N ILE A 63 -1.92 -0.24 -5.90
CA ILE A 63 -2.38 -0.30 -7.29
C ILE A 63 -2.43 -1.76 -7.68
N VAL A 64 -3.54 -2.21 -8.24
CA VAL A 64 -3.72 -3.58 -8.76
C VAL A 64 -3.87 -3.48 -10.28
N SER A 65 -3.10 -4.28 -11.01
CA SER A 65 -3.23 -4.36 -12.48
C SER A 65 -4.62 -4.87 -12.88
N ALA A 66 -5.05 -4.56 -14.10
CA ALA A 66 -6.38 -4.94 -14.59
C ALA A 66 -6.62 -6.47 -14.57
N ASP A 67 -5.59 -7.25 -14.86
CA ASP A 67 -5.58 -8.72 -14.80
C ASP A 67 -5.30 -9.29 -13.39
N LYS A 68 -5.07 -8.40 -12.41
CA LYS A 68 -4.76 -8.72 -11.00
C LYS A 68 -3.48 -9.53 -10.79
N SER A 69 -2.61 -9.61 -11.79
CA SER A 69 -1.32 -10.31 -11.68
C SER A 69 -0.27 -9.52 -10.90
N LEU A 70 -0.41 -8.19 -10.83
CA LEU A 70 0.52 -7.28 -10.17
C LEU A 70 -0.16 -6.44 -9.09
N ILE A 71 0.52 -6.28 -7.96
CA ILE A 71 0.16 -5.37 -6.87
C ILE A 71 1.37 -4.48 -6.61
N LEU A 72 1.17 -3.16 -6.66
CA LEU A 72 2.23 -2.17 -6.51
C LEU A 72 1.90 -1.18 -5.39
N THR A 73 2.91 -0.81 -4.60
CA THR A 73 2.82 0.28 -3.63
C THR A 73 4.12 1.10 -3.71
N VAL A 74 4.00 2.42 -3.76
CA VAL A 74 5.10 3.35 -4.00
C VAL A 74 5.10 4.47 -2.96
N ASN A 75 6.28 4.86 -2.51
CA ASN A 75 6.50 6.04 -1.69
C ASN A 75 7.56 6.90 -2.36
N GLY A 76 7.13 7.96 -3.02
CA GLY A 76 7.97 8.82 -3.83
C GLY A 76 7.25 9.26 -5.10
N GLU A 77 7.99 9.93 -5.97
CA GLU A 77 7.52 10.47 -7.23
C GLU A 77 8.41 9.90 -8.35
N ILE A 78 7.79 9.43 -9.43
CA ILE A 78 8.51 8.92 -10.60
C ILE A 78 8.60 10.06 -11.61
N ILE A 79 9.79 10.62 -11.76
CA ILE A 79 10.06 11.71 -12.71
C ILE A 79 10.63 11.09 -13.99
N ILE A 80 9.93 11.29 -15.11
CA ILE A 80 10.41 10.87 -16.43
C ILE A 80 11.00 12.10 -17.13
N THR A 81 12.29 12.08 -17.39
CA THR A 81 12.96 13.09 -18.23
C THR A 81 13.02 12.58 -19.66
N ASN A 82 12.36 13.28 -20.58
CA ASN A 82 12.48 13.00 -22.01
C ASN A 82 13.76 13.68 -22.52
N ASN A 83 14.76 12.88 -22.89
CA ASN A 83 15.86 13.34 -23.75
C ASN A 83 15.46 13.18 -25.21
#